data_AF-A0A819ZWJ2-F1
#
_entry.id   AF-A0A819ZWJ2-F1
#
_cell.length_a   1.000
_cell.length_b   1.000
_cell.length_c   1.000
_cell.angle_alpha   90.00
_cell.angle_beta   90.00
_cell.angle_gamma   90.00
#
_symmetry.space_group_name_H-M   'P 1'
#
loop_
_entity.id
_entity.type
_entity.pdbx_description
1 polymer ?
#
loop_
_entity_poly.entity_id
_entity_poly.type
_entity_poly.pdbx_seq_one_letter_code
_entity_poly.pdbx_strand_id
1 'polypeptide(L)' 'ESYERAKILLKQHARELKILAEALLHFETLSAADVKALVEGQTINP' A
#
# COMPACT_ATOMS: atom_id res chain seq x y z
N GLU A 1 -16.28 14.57 -8.84
CA GLU A 1 -15.58 15.11 -7.66
C GLU A 1 -14.85 14.03 -6.85
N SER A 2 -15.53 13.02 -6.28
CA SER A 2 -14.90 11.97 -5.47
C SER A 2 -13.78 11.20 -6.18
N TYR A 3 -13.92 10.95 -7.48
CA TYR A 3 -12.88 10.33 -8.31
C TYR A 3 -11.59 11.17 -8.36
N GLU A 4 -11.70 12.47 -8.63
CA GLU A 4 -10.52 13.34 -8.72
C GLU A 4 -9.83 13.49 -7.36
N ARG A 5 -10.59 13.57 -6.26
CA ARG A 5 -10.03 13.54 -4.91
C ARG A 5 -9.28 12.24 -4.63
N ALA A 6 -9.87 11.09 -4.96
CA ALA A 6 -9.22 9.78 -4.80
C ALA A 6 -7.94 9.69 -5.65
N LYS A 7 -7.98 10.16 -6.90
CA LYS A 7 -6.83 10.19 -7.80
C LYS A 7 -5.69 11.06 -7.26
N ILE A 8 -6.00 12.23 -6.68
CA ILE A 8 -5.01 13.08 -6.02
C ILE A 8 -4.39 12.36 -4.83
N LEU A 9 -5.21 11.73 -3.98
CA LEU A 9 -4.74 10.99 -2.80
C LEU A 9 -3.81 9.83 -3.19
N LEU A 10 -4.19 9.04 -4.21
CA LEU A 10 -3.35 7.94 -4.71
C LEU A 10 -2.01 8.45 -5.27
N LYS A 11 -2.00 9.59 -5.95
CA LYS A 11 -0.76 10.21 -6.44
C LYS A 11 0.14 10.71 -5.32
N GLN A 12 -0.44 11.25 -4.24
CA GLN A 12 0.31 11.73 -3.07
C GLN A 12 0.98 10.58 -2.33
N HIS A 13 0.35 9.40 -2.30
CA HIS A 13 0.85 8.19 -1.62
C HIS A 13 1.42 7.14 -2.60
N ALA A 14 2.05 7.59 -3.69
CA ALA A 14 2.55 6.70 -4.73
C ALA A 14 3.65 5.74 -4.23
N ARG A 15 4.41 6.15 -3.21
CA ARG A 15 5.48 5.32 -2.62
C ARG A 15 4.89 4.15 -1.84
N GLU A 16 3.94 4.41 -0.97
CA GLU A 16 3.26 3.39 -0.14
C GLU A 16 2.50 2.41 -1.03
N LEU A 17 1.82 2.91 -2.08
CA LEU A 17 1.15 2.05 -3.06
C LEU A 17 2.13 1.14 -3.82
N LYS A 18 3.31 1.64 -4.18
CA LYS A 18 4.34 0.82 -4.83
C LYS A 18 4.83 -0.30 -3.92
N ILE A 19 5.06 0.00 -2.63
CA ILE A 19 5.48 -1.00 -1.63
C ILE A 19 4.38 -2.07 -1.47
N LEU A 20 3.11 -1.67 -1.36
CA LEU A 20 2.00 -2.61 -1.25
C LEU A 20 1.86 -3.47 -2.50
N ALA A 21 2.01 -2.89 -3.70
CA ALA A 21 1.95 -3.64 -4.96
C ALA A 21 3.11 -4.66 -5.06
N GLU A 22 4.32 -4.26 -4.69
CA GLU A 22 5.47 -5.17 -4.64
C GLU A 22 5.24 -6.29 -3.62
N ALA A 23 4.75 -5.98 -2.42
CA ALA A 23 4.46 -6.98 -1.40
C ALA A 23 3.38 -7.98 -1.88
N LEU A 24 2.29 -7.52 -2.50
CA LEU A 24 1.24 -8.39 -3.03
C LEU A 24 1.74 -9.33 -4.13
N LEU A 25 2.73 -8.91 -4.93
CA LEU A 25 3.36 -9.79 -5.92
C LEU A 25 4.17 -10.94 -5.27
N HIS A 26 4.69 -10.73 -4.05
CA HIS A 26 5.49 -11.73 -3.34
C HIS A 26 4.64 -12.62 -2.41
N PHE A 27 3.65 -12.04 -1.73
CA PHE A 27 2.88 -12.70 -0.67
C PHE A 27 1.46 -13.11 -1.09
N GLU A 28 1.02 -12.74 -2.31
CA GLU A 28 -0.31 -12.95 -2.91
C GLU A 28 -1.49 -12.25 -2.19
N THR A 29 -1.47 -12.25 -0.86
CA THR A 29 -2.45 -11.61 0.01
C THR A 29 -1.75 -10.89 1.16
N LEU A 30 -2.40 -9.87 1.72
CA LEU A 30 -1.93 -9.15 2.89
C LEU A 30 -3.07 -9.04 3.90
N SER A 31 -2.78 -9.25 5.18
CA SER A 31 -3.73 -8.93 6.24
C SER A 31 -3.79 -7.42 6.48
N ALA A 32 -4.81 -6.96 7.20
CA ALA A 32 -4.89 -5.55 7.60
C ALA A 32 -3.69 -5.10 8.45
N ALA A 33 -3.11 -5.99 9.25
CA ALA A 33 -1.92 -5.71 10.04
C ALA A 33 -0.69 -5.51 9.14
N ASP A 34 -0.56 -6.34 8.10
CA ASP A 34 0.56 -6.26 7.16
C ASP A 34 0.50 -4.98 6.33
N VAL A 35 -0.69 -4.61 5.83
CA VAL A 35 -0.89 -3.35 5.11
C VAL A 35 -0.49 -2.16 5.98
N LYS A 36 -0.92 -2.14 7.25
CA LYS A 36 -0.56 -1.08 8.18
C LYS A 36 0.94 -1.00 8.42
N ALA A 37 1.60 -2.14 8.68
CA ALA A 37 3.03 -2.22 8.88
C ALA A 37 3.81 -1.68 7.67
N LEU A 38 3.46 -2.10 6.46
CA LEU A 38 4.11 -1.66 5.22
C LEU A 38 3.93 -0.16 4.96
N VAL A 39 2.74 0.39 5.20
CA VAL A 39 2.46 1.83 5.04
C VAL A 39 3.23 2.66 6.07
N GLU A 40 3.47 2.12 7.27
CA GLU A 40 4.31 2.74 8.31
C GLU A 40 5.83 2.57 8.06
N GLY A 41 6.22 1.89 6.98
CA GLY A 41 7.63 1.65 6.61
C GLY A 41 8.28 0.51 7.38
N GLN A 42 7.49 -0.35 8.02
CA GLN A 42 7.96 -1.56 8.69
C GLN A 42 8.05 -2.72 7.70
N THR A 43 8.87 -3.71 8.03
CA THR A 43 9.00 -4.95 7.25
C THR A 43 8.03 -6.00 7.77
N ILE A 44 7.37 -6.71 6.86
CA ILE A 44 6.58 -7.91 7.17
C ILE A 44 7.42 -9.14 6.86
N ASN A 45 7.31 -10.18 7.69
CA ASN A 45 7.98 -11.46 7.47
C ASN A 45 6.98 -12.46 6.88
N PRO A 46 7.45 -13.44 6.09
CA PRO A 46 6.62 -14.54 5.60
C PRO A 46 5.99 -15.36 6.73
#